data_AF-A0A956PEX0-F1
#
_entry.id   AF-A0A956PEX0-F1
#
_cell.length_a   1.000
_cell.length_b   1.000
_cell.length_c   1.000
_cell.angle_alpha   90.00
_cell.angle_beta   90.00
_cell.angle_gamma   90.00
#
_symmetry.space_group_name_H-M   'P 1'
#
loop_
_entity.id
_entity.type
_entity.pdbx_description
1 polymer ?
#
loop_
_entity_poly.entity_id
_entity_poly.type
_entity_poly.pdbx_seq_one_letter_code
_entity_poly.pdbx_strand_id
1 'polypeptide(L)'
;MNGLINTRNGVVAAPGLKARGAVQNARYQQGVQSGELTGAERVALRGARRADRAHLAAAKEDGSVSGRERIALHRDMNQTSRLLAAFKHN
;
A
#
# COMPACT_ATOMS: atom_id res chain seq x y z
N MET A 1 -4.63 -20.79 -3.14
CA MET A 1 -4.98 -19.47 -3.71
C MET A 1 -5.55 -18.64 -2.58
N ASN A 2 -5.01 -17.47 -2.21
CA ASN A 2 -5.81 -16.47 -1.48
C ASN A 2 -5.16 -15.08 -1.54
N GLY A 3 -5.39 -14.43 -2.68
CA GLY A 3 -5.11 -13.02 -2.96
C GLY A 3 -6.08 -12.05 -2.30
N LEU A 4 -6.72 -12.47 -1.21
CA LEU A 4 -7.74 -11.72 -0.51
C LEU A 4 -7.08 -10.69 0.43
N ILE A 5 -7.58 -9.46 0.39
CA ILE A 5 -7.21 -8.35 1.26
C ILE A 5 -8.40 -8.03 2.15
N ASN A 6 -8.21 -8.07 3.46
CA ASN A 6 -9.22 -7.65 4.43
C ASN A 6 -9.18 -6.13 4.57
N THR A 7 -10.28 -5.47 4.20
CA THR A 7 -10.53 -4.05 4.44
C THR A 7 -11.54 -3.90 5.58
N ARG A 8 -11.70 -2.67 6.10
CA ARG A 8 -12.63 -2.40 7.21
C ARG A 8 -14.08 -2.81 6.89
N ASN A 9 -14.43 -2.87 5.61
CA ASN A 9 -15.78 -3.19 5.15
C ASN A 9 -15.88 -4.62 4.58
N GLY A 10 -14.86 -5.48 4.72
CA GLY A 10 -14.87 -6.91 4.36
C GLY A 10 -13.72 -7.33 3.44
N VAL A 11 -13.90 -8.38 2.64
CA VAL A 11 -12.82 -9.01 1.87
C VAL A 11 -12.82 -8.57 0.40
N VAL A 12 -11.65 -8.26 -0.17
CA VAL A 12 -11.45 -7.87 -1.58
C VAL A 12 -10.45 -8.82 -2.26
N ALA A 13 -10.78 -9.34 -3.45
CA ALA A 13 -9.89 -10.20 -4.22
C ALA A 13 -8.89 -9.41 -5.08
N ALA A 14 -7.67 -9.25 -4.58
CA ALA A 14 -6.58 -8.54 -5.26
C ALA A 14 -5.18 -9.15 -4.99
N PRO A 15 -4.86 -10.32 -5.58
CA PRO A 15 -3.59 -11.02 -5.34
C PRO A 15 -2.35 -10.19 -5.61
N GLY A 16 -2.33 -9.44 -6.72
CA GLY A 16 -1.20 -8.58 -7.10
C GLY A 16 -0.97 -7.42 -6.11
N LEU A 17 -2.04 -6.79 -5.62
CA LEU A 17 -1.96 -5.74 -4.61
C LEU A 17 -1.48 -6.30 -3.26
N LYS A 18 -1.93 -7.50 -2.89
CA LYS A 18 -1.50 -8.18 -1.65
C LYS A 18 0.00 -8.45 -1.64
N ALA A 19 0.52 -9.08 -2.70
CA ALA A 19 1.94 -9.38 -2.82
C ALA A 19 2.79 -8.11 -2.77
N ARG A 20 2.38 -7.06 -3.49
CA ARG A 20 3.06 -5.77 -3.48
C ARG A 20 3.03 -5.10 -2.11
N GLY A 21 1.90 -5.16 -1.40
CA GLY A 21 1.76 -4.60 -0.06
C GLY A 21 2.69 -5.29 0.94
N ALA A 22 2.86 -6.61 0.83
CA ALA A 22 3.80 -7.36 1.65
C ALA A 22 5.25 -6.90 1.42
N VAL A 23 5.67 -6.75 0.16
CA VAL A 23 7.02 -6.26 -0.20
C VAL A 23 7.27 -4.84 0.33
N GLN A 24 6.30 -3.94 0.15
CA GLN A 24 6.41 -2.58 0.68
C GLN A 24 6.47 -2.56 2.21
N ASN A 25 5.74 -3.46 2.87
CA ASN A 25 5.79 -3.58 4.33
C ASN A 25 7.16 -4.04 4.81
N ALA A 26 7.76 -5.05 4.16
CA ALA A 26 9.11 -5.50 4.48
C ALA A 26 10.14 -4.37 4.33
N ARG A 27 10.08 -3.61 3.23
CA ARG A 27 10.97 -2.46 3.01
C ARG A 27 10.79 -1.34 4.03
N TYR A 28 9.54 -1.06 4.42
CA TYR A 28 9.26 -0.09 5.50
C TYR A 28 9.86 -0.54 6.83
N GLN A 29 9.66 -1.81 7.21
CA GLN A 29 10.20 -2.34 8.47
C GLN A 29 11.73 -2.32 8.47
N GLN A 30 12.35 -2.72 7.37
CA GLN A 30 13.81 -2.67 7.24
C GLN A 30 14.33 -1.23 7.35
N GLY A 31 13.70 -0.25 6.70
CA GLY A 31 14.09 1.18 6.85
C GLY A 31 13.87 1.73 8.27
N VAL A 32 12.87 1.24 9.00
CA VAL A 32 12.65 1.59 10.41
C VAL A 32 13.74 0.99 11.31
N GLN A 33 14.13 -0.26 11.06
CA GLN A 33 15.12 -0.97 11.86
C GLN A 33 16.55 -0.48 11.60
N SER A 34 16.88 -0.16 10.35
CA SER A 34 18.19 0.37 9.96
C SER A 34 18.39 1.84 10.35
N GLY A 35 17.30 2.56 10.64
CA GLY A 35 17.33 4.01 10.86
C GLY A 35 17.34 4.84 9.57
N GLU A 36 17.27 4.20 8.39
CA GLU A 36 17.15 4.87 7.08
C GLU A 36 15.83 5.66 6.93
N LEU A 37 14.84 5.44 7.81
CA LEU A 37 13.59 6.23 7.82
C LEU A 37 13.47 7.08 9.09
N THR A 38 13.47 8.39 8.90
CA THR A 38 13.27 9.37 9.97
C THR A 38 11.83 9.35 10.52
N GLY A 39 11.61 10.04 11.65
CA GLY A 39 10.26 10.23 12.21
C GLY A 39 9.26 10.85 11.23
N ALA A 40 9.67 11.90 10.51
CA ALA A 40 8.82 12.61 9.56
C ALA A 40 8.48 11.76 8.32
N GLU A 41 9.47 11.04 7.78
CA GLU A 41 9.27 10.17 6.61
C GLU A 41 8.32 9.01 6.93
N ARG A 42 8.41 8.45 8.14
CA ARG A 42 7.44 7.45 8.61
C ARG A 42 6.01 8.00 8.66
N VAL A 43 5.82 9.26 9.04
CA VAL A 43 4.49 9.91 9.03
C VAL A 43 3.97 10.06 7.61
N ALA A 44 4.81 10.58 6.69
CA ALA A 44 4.45 10.74 5.28
C ALA A 44 4.06 9.38 4.64
N LEU A 45 4.85 8.33 4.87
CA LEU A 45 4.57 6.98 4.38
C LEU A 45 3.27 6.39 4.96
N ARG A 46 2.97 6.66 6.23
CA ARG A 46 1.68 6.26 6.82
C ARG A 46 0.50 6.98 6.16
N GLY A 47 0.66 8.26 5.83
CA GLY A 47 -0.33 9.04 5.09
C GLY A 47 -0.63 8.44 3.72
N ALA A 48 0.41 8.17 2.93
CA ALA A 48 0.28 7.54 1.62
C ALA A 48 -0.42 6.17 1.70
N ARG A 49 0.01 5.29 2.63
CA ARG A 49 -0.64 3.98 2.85
C ARG A 49 -2.08 4.08 3.29
N ARG A 50 -2.46 5.14 4.02
CA ARG A 50 -3.85 5.36 4.43
C ARG A 50 -4.71 5.72 3.21
N ALA A 51 -4.19 6.51 2.29
CA ALA A 51 -4.86 6.81 1.02
C ALA A 51 -5.05 5.52 0.19
N ASP A 52 -4.01 4.69 0.02
CA ASP A 52 -4.11 3.40 -0.67
C ASP A 52 -5.24 2.53 -0.09
N ARG A 53 -5.33 2.44 1.25
CA ARG A 53 -6.37 1.68 1.95
C ARG A 53 -7.76 2.28 1.80
N ALA A 54 -7.88 3.60 1.81
CA ALA A 54 -9.15 4.29 1.61
C ALA A 54 -9.67 4.05 0.20
N HIS A 55 -8.80 4.10 -0.81
CA HIS A 55 -9.13 3.77 -2.19
C HIS A 55 -9.58 2.32 -2.33
N LEU A 56 -8.87 1.38 -1.67
CA LEU A 56 -9.23 -0.04 -1.64
C LEU A 56 -10.56 -0.30 -0.93
N ALA A 57 -10.90 0.52 0.05
CA ALA A 57 -12.18 0.46 0.75
C ALA A 57 -13.32 1.11 -0.07
N ALA A 58 -13.03 2.14 -0.87
CA ALA A 58 -13.99 2.78 -1.77
C ALA A 58 -14.32 1.91 -2.99
N ALA A 59 -13.35 1.13 -3.47
CA ALA A 59 -13.51 0.18 -4.58
C ALA A 59 -14.39 -1.05 -4.24
N LYS A 60 -15.31 -0.90 -3.28
CA LYS A 60 -16.01 -2.01 -2.62
C LYS A 60 -17.51 -1.75 -2.45
N GLU A 61 -18.11 -0.80 -3.16
CA GLU A 61 -19.59 -0.74 -3.24
C GLU A 61 -20.16 -2.04 -3.85
N ASP A 62 -19.44 -2.69 -4.76
CA ASP A 62 -19.88 -3.89 -5.49
C ASP A 62 -19.21 -5.22 -5.05
N GLY A 63 -18.26 -5.16 -4.09
CA GLY A 63 -17.53 -6.32 -3.56
C GLY A 63 -16.31 -6.77 -4.38
N SER A 64 -15.95 -6.08 -5.47
CA SER A 64 -14.80 -6.44 -6.31
C SER A 64 -14.03 -5.22 -6.81
N VAL A 65 -12.71 -5.31 -6.90
CA VAL A 65 -11.93 -4.22 -7.50
C VAL A 65 -11.99 -4.35 -9.02
N SER A 66 -12.68 -3.42 -9.66
CA SER A 66 -12.74 -3.29 -11.11
C SER A 66 -11.36 -3.07 -11.72
N GLY A 67 -11.24 -3.23 -13.05
CA GLY A 67 -9.98 -3.00 -13.75
C GLY A 67 -9.44 -1.57 -13.57
N ARG A 68 -10.32 -0.56 -13.53
CA ARG A 68 -9.94 0.86 -13.36
C ARG A 68 -9.41 1.13 -11.96
N GLU A 69 -10.10 0.63 -10.94
CA GLU A 69 -9.67 0.76 -9.55
C GLU A 69 -8.35 0.02 -9.31
N ARG A 70 -8.17 -1.14 -9.95
CA ARG A 70 -6.89 -1.86 -9.89
C ARG A 70 -5.74 -1.04 -10.44
N ILE A 71 -5.93 -0.36 -11.58
CA ILE A 71 -4.92 0.51 -12.17
C ILE A 71 -4.61 1.67 -11.23
N ALA A 72 -5.63 2.30 -10.65
CA ALA A 72 -5.46 3.42 -9.75
C ALA A 72 -4.73 3.01 -8.46
N LEU A 73 -5.12 1.90 -7.83
CA LEU A 73 -4.42 1.29 -6.70
C LEU A 73 -2.96 0.96 -7.02
N HIS A 74 -2.68 0.45 -8.23
CA HIS A 74 -1.30 0.23 -8.65
C HIS A 74 -0.49 1.52 -8.78
N ARG A 75 -1.11 2.62 -9.25
CA ARG A 75 -0.47 3.94 -9.31
C ARG A 75 -0.15 4.47 -7.92
N ASP A 76 -1.10 4.39 -6.99
CA ASP A 76 -0.91 4.85 -5.62
C ASP A 76 0.20 4.06 -4.92
N MET A 77 0.19 2.73 -5.06
CA MET A 77 1.26 1.88 -4.56
C MET A 77 2.62 2.17 -5.22
N ASN A 78 2.65 2.53 -6.50
CA ASN A 78 3.90 2.95 -7.16
C ASN A 78 4.44 4.25 -6.55
N GLN A 79 3.57 5.21 -6.26
CA GLN A 79 3.95 6.45 -5.58
C GLN A 79 4.50 6.16 -4.17
N THR A 80 3.81 5.33 -3.38
CA THR A 80 4.29 4.88 -2.06
C THR A 80 5.66 4.20 -2.18
N SER A 81 5.89 3.39 -3.22
CA SER A 81 7.19 2.74 -3.44
C SER A 81 8.30 3.72 -3.79
N ARG A 82 8.00 4.77 -4.57
CA ARG A 82 8.97 5.82 -4.91
C ARG A 82 9.35 6.64 -3.69
N LEU A 83 8.36 7.03 -2.88
CA LEU A 83 8.60 7.73 -1.61
C LEU A 83 9.48 6.89 -0.68
N LEU A 84 9.17 5.59 -0.54
CA LEU A 84 9.96 4.69 0.29
C LEU A 84 11.40 4.55 -0.21
N ALA A 85 11.62 4.47 -1.53
CA ALA A 85 12.96 4.43 -2.09
C ALA A 85 13.71 5.75 -1.86
N ALA A 86 13.05 6.90 -2.10
CA ALA A 86 13.65 8.21 -1.89
C ALA A 86 14.08 8.40 -0.43
N PHE A 87 13.19 8.12 0.53
CA PHE A 87 13.48 8.28 1.95
C PHE A 87 14.59 7.36 2.45
N LYS A 88 14.68 6.14 1.92
CA LYS A 88 15.74 5.19 2.28
C LYS A 88 17.15 5.58 1.81
N HIS A 89 17.26 6.55 0.90
CA HIS A 89 18.53 6.99 0.31
C HIS A 89 18.87 8.44 0.64
N ASN A 90 18.21 9.02 1.65
CA ASN A 90 18.44 10.38 2.15
C ASN A 90 19.59 10.45 3.17
#